data_AF-A0A8S9TT03-F1
#
_entry.id   AF-A0A8S9TT03-F1
#
_cell.length_a   1.000
_cell.length_b   1.000
_cell.length_c   1.000
_cell.angle_alpha   90.00
_cell.angle_beta   90.00
_cell.angle_gamma   90.00
#
_symmetry.space_group_name_H-M   'P 1'
#
loop_
_entity.id
_entity.type
_entity.pdbx_description
1 polymer ?
#
loop_
_entity_poly.entity_id
_entity_poly.type
_entity_poly.pdbx_seq_one_letter_code
_entity_poly.pdbx_strand_id
1 'polypeptide(L)'
;MRRFWLLAAVPLTLWIVHEGIFTYRASHMPMRPYIPTFLTGSLSAVVFVKVDLWIKKTEFIFQWWHTTIVRVVEALAIAMLLSVCFRGLLFDWVYENPAPAPKGFPYTSAFLAVIFVIEMINPSCVSTMLEWNVLRFWGKISFSVYLMHSFVIYNPTVSAQANYFDRFFSRLFFILALSTATYYLVEYPSLLFAQRMSKFLESTEKRI
;
A
#
# COMPACT_ATOMS: atom_id res chain seq x y z
N MET A 1 17.26 14.74 -22.79
CA MET A 1 16.28 14.51 -21.69
C MET A 1 16.40 13.15 -20.98
N ARG A 2 16.79 12.04 -21.63
CA ARG A 2 16.66 10.67 -21.08
C ARG A 2 17.55 10.29 -19.88
N ARG A 3 18.70 10.94 -19.66
CA ARG A 3 19.65 10.66 -18.55
C ARG A 3 19.52 11.58 -17.33
N PHE A 4 18.95 12.78 -17.49
CA PHE A 4 18.92 13.79 -16.43
C PHE A 4 17.85 13.55 -15.36
N TRP A 5 16.92 12.62 -15.58
CA TRP A 5 15.90 12.30 -14.56
C TRP A 5 16.51 11.72 -13.28
N LEU A 6 17.64 11.00 -13.36
CA LEU A 6 18.35 10.51 -12.19
C LEU A 6 18.87 11.65 -11.30
N LEU A 7 19.24 12.79 -11.90
CA LEU A 7 19.68 13.98 -11.14
C LEU A 7 18.55 14.59 -10.30
N ALA A 8 17.29 14.38 -10.67
CA ALA A 8 16.15 14.79 -9.88
C ALA A 8 15.68 13.68 -8.93
N ALA A 9 15.68 12.43 -9.40
CA ALA A 9 15.18 11.28 -8.64
C ALA A 9 16.05 10.97 -7.41
N VAL A 10 17.37 11.00 -7.54
CA VAL A 10 18.30 10.67 -6.44
C VAL A 10 18.26 11.65 -5.27
N PRO A 11 18.36 12.99 -5.47
CA PRO A 11 18.20 13.90 -4.34
C PRO A 11 16.79 13.85 -3.75
N LEU A 12 15.77 13.58 -4.57
CA LEU A 12 14.40 13.40 -4.09
C LEU A 12 14.26 12.14 -3.24
N THR A 13 14.83 11.00 -3.62
CA THR A 13 14.82 9.78 -2.78
C THR A 13 15.52 10.04 -1.45
N LEU A 14 16.69 10.68 -1.47
CA LEU A 14 17.45 10.99 -0.26
C LEU A 14 16.65 11.88 0.70
N TRP A 15 16.03 12.94 0.17
CA TRP A 15 15.19 13.83 0.97
C TRP A 15 13.95 13.10 1.52
N ILE A 16 13.27 12.30 0.70
CA ILE A 16 12.11 11.50 1.10
C ILE A 16 12.47 10.53 2.23
N VAL A 17 13.61 9.84 2.14
CA VAL A 17 14.06 8.89 3.17
C VAL A 17 14.48 9.61 4.43
N HIS A 18 15.16 10.75 4.31
CA HIS A 18 15.54 11.58 5.44
C HIS A 18 14.30 12.09 6.21
N GLU A 19 13.38 12.78 5.54
CA GLU A 19 12.07 13.17 6.12
C GLU A 19 11.29 11.95 6.62
N GLY A 20 11.44 10.83 5.90
CA GLY A 20 11.01 9.50 6.28
C GLY A 20 11.32 9.16 7.74
N ILE A 21 12.61 9.17 8.05
CA ILE A 21 13.17 8.65 9.29
C ILE A 21 13.08 9.67 10.43
N PHE A 22 13.30 10.95 10.14
CA PHE A 22 13.49 11.97 11.18
C PHE A 22 12.21 12.73 11.55
N THR A 23 11.16 12.67 10.73
CA THR A 23 9.95 13.46 10.94
C THR A 23 8.89 12.70 11.72
N TYR A 24 8.43 13.30 12.81
CA TYR A 24 7.37 12.75 13.65
C TYR A 24 6.03 12.66 12.90
N ARG A 25 5.37 11.51 13.04
CA ARG A 25 4.05 11.20 12.45
C ARG A 25 3.12 10.59 13.48
N ALA A 26 1.87 11.04 13.50
CA ALA A 26 0.82 10.62 14.44
C ALA A 26 -0.54 10.72 13.75
N SER A 27 -1.63 10.49 14.46
CA SER A 27 -2.97 10.70 13.91
C SER A 27 -3.30 12.20 13.89
N HIS A 28 -4.13 12.63 12.93
CA HIS A 28 -4.74 13.98 12.90
C HIS A 28 -3.75 15.16 12.85
N MET A 29 -2.61 14.99 12.17
CA MET A 29 -1.64 16.07 11.95
C MET A 29 -1.83 16.77 10.60
N PRO A 30 -1.32 18.01 10.41
CA PRO A 30 -1.33 18.69 9.12
C PRO A 30 -0.71 17.82 8.02
N MET A 31 -1.05 18.06 6.74
CA MET A 31 -0.65 17.18 5.63
C MET A 31 0.87 17.10 5.40
N ARG A 32 1.63 18.13 5.82
CA ARG A 32 3.06 18.28 5.52
C ARG A 32 3.94 17.06 5.84
N PRO A 33 3.84 16.41 7.03
CA PRO A 33 4.63 15.23 7.36
C PRO A 33 4.30 13.99 6.53
N TYR A 34 3.18 13.99 5.80
CA TYR A 34 2.76 12.87 4.95
C TYR A 34 3.12 13.07 3.47
N ILE A 35 3.57 14.26 3.07
CA ILE A 35 4.04 14.54 1.69
C ILE A 35 5.09 13.53 1.21
N PRO A 36 6.10 13.13 2.01
CA PRO A 36 7.08 12.13 1.58
C PRO A 36 6.46 10.79 1.19
N THR A 37 5.37 10.37 1.85
CA THR A 37 4.65 9.14 1.53
C THR A 37 4.05 9.19 0.12
N PHE A 38 3.41 10.31 -0.23
CA PHE A 38 2.83 10.50 -1.57
C PHE A 38 3.93 10.55 -2.64
N LEU A 39 4.98 11.32 -2.39
CA LEU A 39 6.10 11.46 -3.33
C LEU A 39 6.84 10.14 -3.54
N THR A 40 6.91 9.28 -2.53
CA THR A 40 7.47 7.93 -2.65
C THR A 40 6.70 7.09 -3.66
N GLY A 41 5.37 7.12 -3.59
CA GLY A 41 4.51 6.42 -4.55
C GLY A 41 4.61 6.99 -5.97
N SER A 42 4.67 8.31 -6.10
CA SER A 42 4.87 8.94 -7.42
C SER A 42 6.24 8.58 -8.00
N LEU A 43 7.29 8.62 -7.18
CA LEU A 43 8.65 8.32 -7.61
C LEU A 43 8.81 6.85 -7.99
N SER A 44 8.21 5.93 -7.22
CA SER A 44 8.23 4.50 -7.53
C SER A 44 7.51 4.20 -8.85
N ALA A 45 6.40 4.87 -9.14
CA ALA A 45 5.73 4.76 -10.44
C ALA A 45 6.64 5.22 -11.59
N VAL A 46 7.38 6.32 -11.43
CA VAL A 46 8.33 6.77 -12.46
C VAL A 46 9.48 5.75 -12.62
N VAL A 47 10.02 5.22 -11.52
CA VAL A 47 11.04 4.16 -11.54
C VAL A 47 10.51 2.95 -12.33
N PHE A 48 9.32 2.46 -11.99
CA PHE A 48 8.68 1.34 -12.68
C PHE A 48 8.57 1.59 -14.19
N VAL A 49 8.00 2.73 -14.60
CA VAL A 49 7.84 3.07 -16.03
C VAL A 49 9.19 3.11 -16.75
N LYS A 50 10.23 3.65 -16.11
CA LYS A 50 11.57 3.71 -16.73
C LYS A 50 12.21 2.33 -16.86
N VAL A 51 12.05 1.48 -15.86
CA VAL A 51 12.57 0.10 -15.87
C VAL A 51 11.82 -0.74 -16.89
N ASP A 52 10.49 -0.69 -16.92
CA ASP A 52 9.65 -1.39 -17.89
C ASP A 52 10.00 -1.00 -19.34
N LEU A 53 10.11 0.31 -19.62
CA LEU A 53 10.53 0.81 -20.93
C LEU A 53 11.94 0.37 -21.31
N TRP A 54 12.83 0.21 -20.33
CA TRP A 54 14.20 -0.26 -20.58
C TRP A 54 14.20 -1.75 -20.92
N ILE A 55 13.54 -2.58 -20.11
CA ILE A 55 13.39 -4.03 -20.33
C ILE A 55 12.82 -4.30 -21.73
N LYS A 56 11.73 -3.59 -22.08
CA LYS A 56 11.09 -3.71 -23.40
C LYS A 56 11.99 -3.28 -24.54
N LYS A 57 12.79 -2.23 -24.36
CA LYS A 57 13.70 -1.73 -25.41
C LYS A 57 14.88 -2.66 -25.66
N THR A 58 15.41 -3.27 -24.60
CA THR A 58 16.58 -4.16 -24.69
C THR A 58 16.21 -5.62 -24.87
N GLU A 59 14.91 -5.94 -24.97
CA GLU A 59 14.38 -7.31 -24.96
C GLU A 59 15.01 -8.16 -23.86
N PHE A 60 15.16 -7.56 -22.67
CA PHE A 60 15.92 -8.17 -21.59
C PHE A 60 15.18 -9.39 -21.06
N ILE A 61 15.85 -10.55 -21.12
CA ILE A 61 15.34 -11.81 -20.57
C ILE A 61 15.91 -11.99 -19.16
N PHE A 62 15.02 -12.14 -18.18
CA PHE A 62 15.40 -12.42 -16.81
C PHE A 62 16.03 -13.83 -16.70
N GLN A 63 17.35 -13.86 -16.60
CA GLN A 63 18.06 -15.07 -16.18
C GLN A 63 17.85 -15.35 -14.70
N TRP A 64 18.04 -16.63 -14.31
CA TRP A 64 17.83 -17.09 -12.94
C TRP A 64 18.58 -16.26 -11.89
N TRP A 65 19.84 -15.88 -12.14
CA TRP A 65 20.62 -15.03 -11.23
C TRP A 65 19.99 -13.64 -11.01
N HIS A 66 19.50 -13.00 -12.06
CA HIS A 66 18.81 -11.70 -11.95
C HIS A 66 17.53 -11.83 -11.11
N THR A 67 16.77 -12.91 -11.34
CA THR A 67 15.58 -13.22 -10.54
C THR A 67 15.94 -13.44 -9.08
N THR A 68 16.96 -14.24 -8.78
CA THR A 68 17.41 -14.49 -7.40
C THR A 68 17.80 -13.20 -6.69
N ILE A 69 18.56 -12.32 -7.34
CA ILE A 69 18.94 -11.02 -6.76
C ILE A 69 17.70 -10.18 -6.44
N VAL A 70 16.78 -10.05 -7.39
CA VAL A 70 15.53 -9.28 -7.20
C VAL A 70 14.71 -9.86 -6.04
N ARG A 71 14.63 -11.19 -5.92
CA ARG A 71 13.91 -11.85 -4.82
C ARG A 71 14.58 -11.68 -3.46
N VAL A 72 15.91 -11.67 -3.41
CA VAL A 72 16.63 -11.37 -2.17
C VAL A 72 16.36 -9.93 -1.73
N VAL A 73 16.36 -8.97 -2.66
CA VAL A 73 16.02 -7.56 -2.35
C VAL A 73 14.58 -7.44 -1.87
N GLU A 74 13.64 -8.14 -2.49
CA GLU A 74 12.24 -8.19 -2.07
C GLU A 74 12.09 -8.75 -0.65
N ALA A 75 12.70 -9.90 -0.38
CA ALA A 75 12.66 -10.54 0.93
C ALA A 75 13.25 -9.63 2.02
N LEU A 76 14.37 -8.94 1.73
CA LEU A 76 14.94 -7.94 2.63
C LEU A 76 13.99 -6.77 2.86
N ALA A 77 13.32 -6.27 1.82
CA ALA A 77 12.35 -5.18 1.96
C ALA A 77 11.13 -5.60 2.81
N ILE A 78 10.62 -6.83 2.64
CA ILE A 78 9.53 -7.39 3.46
C ILE A 78 9.99 -7.56 4.90
N ALA A 79 11.18 -8.11 5.12
CA ALA A 79 11.76 -8.30 6.44
C ALA A 79 11.89 -6.94 7.18
N MET A 80 12.42 -5.92 6.50
CA MET A 80 12.53 -4.56 7.05
C MET A 80 11.17 -3.93 7.30
N LEU A 81 10.20 -4.09 6.39
CA LEU A 81 8.84 -3.61 6.58
C LEU A 81 8.21 -4.23 7.83
N LEU A 82 8.32 -5.54 8.01
CA LEU A 82 7.83 -6.23 9.20
C LEU A 82 8.55 -5.72 10.44
N SER A 83 9.88 -5.64 10.43
CA SER A 83 10.65 -5.11 11.57
C SER A 83 10.16 -3.72 12.00
N VAL A 84 9.92 -2.84 11.04
CA VAL A 84 9.42 -1.49 11.30
C VAL A 84 7.97 -1.50 11.81
N CYS A 85 7.09 -2.31 11.22
CA CYS A 85 5.69 -2.46 11.65
C CYS A 85 5.55 -3.03 13.06
N PHE A 86 6.42 -3.97 13.43
CA PHE A 86 6.47 -4.63 14.73
C PHE A 86 7.39 -3.91 15.73
N ARG A 87 7.86 -2.68 15.41
CA ARG A 87 8.70 -1.82 16.28
C ARG A 87 10.01 -2.45 16.74
N GLY A 88 10.69 -3.20 15.89
CA GLY A 88 12.03 -3.72 16.18
C GLY A 88 12.22 -5.22 15.99
N LEU A 89 11.26 -5.96 15.41
CA LEU A 89 11.30 -7.43 15.31
C LEU A 89 12.66 -8.02 14.89
N LEU A 90 13.36 -7.40 13.93
CA LEU A 90 14.69 -7.85 13.50
C LEU A 90 15.83 -7.16 14.26
N PHE A 91 15.63 -5.93 14.71
CA PHE A 91 16.68 -5.15 15.36
C PHE A 91 16.84 -5.49 16.85
N ASP A 92 15.79 -5.98 17.51
CA ASP A 92 15.86 -6.51 18.87
C ASP A 92 16.56 -7.88 18.92
N TRP A 93 16.52 -8.62 17.82
CA TRP A 93 17.06 -9.98 17.72
C TRP A 93 18.44 -10.07 17.06
N VAL A 94 18.74 -9.22 16.08
CA VAL A 94 19.94 -9.37 15.22
C VAL A 94 20.95 -8.24 15.42
N TYR A 95 20.51 -6.98 15.46
CA TYR A 95 21.41 -5.83 15.57
C TYR A 95 20.68 -4.58 16.03
N GLU A 96 21.27 -3.82 16.97
CA GLU A 96 20.67 -2.61 17.52
C GLU A 96 20.26 -1.61 16.42
N ASN A 97 19.04 -1.08 16.51
CA ASN A 97 18.48 -0.24 15.45
C ASN A 97 19.26 1.09 15.33
N PRO A 98 19.92 1.37 14.19
CA PRO A 98 20.64 2.64 14.00
C PRO A 98 19.70 3.83 13.79
N ALA A 99 18.41 3.59 13.53
CA ALA A 99 17.41 4.64 13.33
C ALA A 99 16.82 5.11 14.68
N PRO A 100 16.50 6.40 14.82
CA PRO A 100 15.91 6.93 16.05
C PRO A 100 14.59 6.21 16.37
N ALA A 101 14.35 5.93 17.66
CA ALA A 101 13.13 5.29 18.11
C ALA A 101 11.90 6.08 17.61
N PRO A 102 10.96 5.42 16.89
CA PRO A 102 9.84 6.12 16.30
C PRO A 102 8.93 6.65 17.42
N LYS A 103 8.87 7.98 17.55
CA LYS A 103 7.99 8.65 18.52
C LYS A 103 6.50 8.49 18.18
N GLY A 104 6.17 8.01 16.97
CA GLY A 104 4.80 7.81 16.48
C GLY A 104 4.70 6.72 15.41
N PHE A 105 3.98 6.99 14.31
CA PHE A 105 3.85 6.03 13.21
C PHE A 105 5.17 5.92 12.42
N PRO A 106 5.68 4.70 12.22
CA PRO A 106 6.94 4.52 11.53
C PRO A 106 6.79 4.68 10.01
N TYR A 107 7.89 4.98 9.35
CA TYR A 107 7.90 5.20 7.91
C TYR A 107 8.01 3.90 7.11
N THR A 108 6.87 3.40 6.65
CA THR A 108 6.77 2.10 5.95
C THR A 108 6.72 2.21 4.43
N SER A 109 6.42 3.40 3.88
CA SER A 109 6.09 3.55 2.46
C SER A 109 7.27 3.32 1.53
N ALA A 110 8.51 3.57 1.96
CA ALA A 110 9.69 3.26 1.15
C ALA A 110 9.82 1.76 0.87
N PHE A 111 9.61 0.92 1.89
CA PHE A 111 9.66 -0.54 1.73
C PHE A 111 8.50 -1.05 0.89
N LEU A 112 7.28 -0.54 1.12
CA LEU A 112 6.12 -0.89 0.31
C LEU A 112 6.32 -0.52 -1.16
N ALA A 113 6.90 0.65 -1.44
CA ALA A 113 7.19 1.07 -2.81
C ALA A 113 8.20 0.17 -3.51
N VAL A 114 9.24 -0.30 -2.80
CA VAL A 114 10.20 -1.28 -3.35
C VAL A 114 9.50 -2.60 -3.66
N ILE A 115 8.71 -3.13 -2.72
CA ILE A 115 7.96 -4.38 -2.90
C ILE A 115 7.04 -4.27 -4.12
N PHE A 116 6.25 -3.19 -4.23
CA PHE A 116 5.34 -3.01 -5.37
C PHE A 116 6.09 -2.90 -6.70
N VAL A 117 7.19 -2.15 -6.77
CA VAL A 117 7.97 -2.05 -8.02
C VAL A 117 8.53 -3.42 -8.43
N ILE A 118 9.04 -4.20 -7.47
CA ILE A 118 9.54 -5.56 -7.74
C ILE A 118 8.41 -6.46 -8.25
N GLU A 119 7.28 -6.49 -7.55
CA GLU A 119 6.14 -7.34 -7.92
C GLU A 119 5.52 -6.96 -9.26
N MET A 120 5.55 -5.67 -9.63
CA MET A 120 5.10 -5.24 -10.95
C MET A 120 6.06 -5.63 -12.09
N ILE A 121 7.37 -5.76 -11.80
CA ILE A 121 8.38 -6.15 -12.80
C ILE A 121 8.43 -7.68 -12.95
N ASN A 122 8.40 -8.39 -11.82
CA ASN A 122 8.48 -9.84 -11.77
C ASN A 122 7.49 -10.33 -10.69
N PRO A 123 6.27 -10.75 -11.05
CA PRO A 123 5.26 -11.14 -10.08
C PRO A 123 5.66 -12.41 -9.32
N SER A 124 5.40 -12.44 -8.01
CA SER A 124 5.58 -13.61 -7.16
C SER A 124 4.30 -14.04 -6.45
N CYS A 125 4.46 -14.97 -5.50
CA CYS A 125 3.41 -15.31 -4.55
C CYS A 125 2.88 -14.08 -3.81
N VAL A 126 3.71 -13.06 -3.55
CA VAL A 126 3.27 -11.82 -2.90
C VAL A 126 2.25 -11.08 -3.77
N SER A 127 2.47 -10.97 -5.08
CA SER A 127 1.48 -10.45 -6.03
C SER A 127 0.21 -11.28 -6.00
N THR A 128 0.30 -12.61 -5.99
CA THR A 128 -0.89 -13.46 -5.89
C THR A 128 -1.66 -13.24 -4.58
N MET A 129 -0.96 -13.05 -3.45
CA MET A 129 -1.58 -12.69 -2.18
C MET A 129 -2.26 -11.31 -2.23
N LEU A 130 -1.63 -10.32 -2.88
CA LEU A 130 -2.20 -8.98 -3.06
C LEU A 130 -3.45 -8.96 -3.96
N GLU A 131 -3.55 -9.92 -4.88
CA GLU A 131 -4.72 -10.11 -5.74
C GLU A 131 -5.86 -10.91 -5.09
N TRP A 132 -5.66 -11.41 -3.88
CA TRP A 132 -6.63 -12.28 -3.23
C TRP A 132 -7.99 -11.59 -3.07
N ASN A 133 -9.06 -12.33 -3.35
CA ASN A 133 -10.44 -11.85 -3.30
C ASN A 133 -10.83 -11.16 -1.99
N VAL A 134 -10.21 -11.54 -0.86
CA VAL A 134 -10.45 -10.88 0.44
C VAL A 134 -9.94 -9.43 0.42
N LEU A 135 -8.80 -9.16 -0.22
CA LEU A 135 -8.24 -7.82 -0.36
C LEU A 135 -8.97 -6.97 -1.41
N ARG A 136 -9.81 -7.58 -2.25
CA ARG A 136 -10.70 -6.84 -3.16
C ARG A 136 -11.66 -5.92 -2.40
N PHE A 137 -12.12 -6.36 -1.23
CA PHE A 137 -12.94 -5.54 -0.34
C PHE A 137 -12.12 -4.40 0.26
N TRP A 138 -10.82 -4.59 0.50
CA TRP A 138 -9.93 -3.60 1.12
C TRP A 138 -9.47 -2.47 0.20
N GLY A 139 -9.11 -2.77 -1.05
CA GLY A 139 -8.33 -1.82 -1.84
C GLY A 139 -8.87 -1.51 -3.24
N LYS A 140 -9.64 -2.40 -3.86
CA LYS A 140 -9.86 -2.33 -5.31
C LYS A 140 -11.21 -1.72 -5.71
N ILE A 141 -12.30 -1.97 -4.96
CA ILE A 141 -13.67 -1.64 -5.47
C ILE A 141 -14.68 -1.21 -4.38
N SER A 142 -14.53 -1.53 -3.09
CA SER A 142 -15.64 -1.30 -2.15
C SER A 142 -15.65 0.09 -1.52
N PHE A 143 -16.66 0.90 -1.90
CA PHE A 143 -16.97 2.17 -1.24
C PHE A 143 -17.22 1.97 0.27
N SER A 144 -17.72 0.78 0.62
CA SER A 144 -18.07 0.44 1.99
C SER A 144 -16.88 0.45 2.95
N VAL A 145 -15.67 0.00 2.58
CA VAL A 145 -14.49 0.12 3.47
C VAL A 145 -14.16 1.58 3.74
N TYR A 146 -14.14 2.42 2.69
CA TYR A 146 -13.78 3.84 2.83
C TYR A 146 -14.73 4.61 3.73
N LEU A 147 -16.01 4.24 3.78
CA LEU A 147 -16.97 4.93 4.64
C LEU A 147 -17.07 4.29 6.03
N MET A 148 -16.99 2.96 6.10
CA MET A 148 -17.27 2.23 7.34
C MET A 148 -16.07 2.09 8.27
N HIS A 149 -14.82 2.16 7.76
CA HIS A 149 -13.63 1.97 8.60
C HIS A 149 -13.54 2.98 9.74
N SER A 150 -14.03 4.21 9.54
CA SER A 150 -14.03 5.26 10.57
C SER A 150 -14.85 4.85 11.81
N PHE A 151 -16.01 4.22 11.63
CA PHE A 151 -16.85 3.77 12.75
C PHE A 151 -16.14 2.75 13.64
N VAL A 152 -15.33 1.88 13.05
CA VAL A 152 -14.54 0.88 13.80
C VAL A 152 -13.34 1.52 14.48
N ILE A 153 -12.63 2.42 13.80
CA ILE A 153 -11.42 3.06 14.34
C ILE A 153 -11.73 3.95 15.54
N TYR A 154 -12.82 4.72 15.47
CA TYR A 154 -13.24 5.65 16.52
C TYR A 154 -14.10 5.00 17.61
N ASN A 155 -14.38 3.70 17.52
CA ASN A 155 -15.14 3.02 18.55
C ASN A 155 -14.34 3.01 19.87
N PRO A 156 -14.90 3.51 20.99
CA PRO A 156 -14.17 3.61 22.25
C PRO A 156 -13.73 2.24 22.80
N THR A 157 -14.50 1.17 22.59
CA THR A 157 -14.17 -0.17 23.11
C THR A 157 -12.97 -0.77 22.40
N VAL A 158 -12.86 -0.54 21.09
CA VAL A 158 -11.75 -1.03 20.26
C VAL A 158 -10.52 -0.12 20.44
N SER A 159 -10.72 1.20 20.53
CA SER A 159 -9.63 2.16 20.65
C SER A 159 -8.92 2.12 22.01
N ALA A 160 -9.65 1.81 23.09
CA ALA A 160 -9.15 1.76 24.46
C ALA A 160 -8.26 0.53 24.77
N GLN A 161 -8.13 -0.43 23.85
CA GLN A 161 -7.27 -1.59 24.04
C GLN A 161 -5.80 -1.15 24.21
N ALA A 162 -5.19 -1.56 25.33
CA ALA A 162 -3.82 -1.20 25.70
C ALA A 162 -2.77 -1.89 24.82
N ASN A 163 -3.00 -3.16 24.48
CA ASN A 163 -2.14 -3.91 23.57
C ASN A 163 -2.33 -3.47 22.13
N TYR A 164 -1.23 -3.07 21.48
CA TYR A 164 -1.25 -2.62 20.09
C TYR A 164 -1.73 -3.73 19.12
N PHE A 165 -1.28 -4.98 19.32
CA PHE A 165 -1.62 -6.09 18.44
C PHE A 165 -3.08 -6.49 18.55
N ASP A 166 -3.61 -6.60 19.77
CA ASP A 166 -5.04 -6.88 20.00
C ASP A 166 -5.90 -5.81 19.32
N ARG A 167 -5.49 -4.55 19.45
CA ARG A 167 -6.15 -3.41 18.79
C ARG A 167 -6.05 -3.45 17.27
N PHE A 168 -4.91 -3.88 16.73
CA PHE A 168 -4.71 -4.00 15.29
C PHE A 168 -5.59 -5.11 14.71
N PHE A 169 -5.53 -6.31 15.27
CA PHE A 169 -6.28 -7.47 14.78
C PHE A 169 -7.79 -7.29 14.98
N SER A 170 -8.23 -6.71 16.10
CA SER A 170 -9.64 -6.41 16.31
C SER A 170 -10.16 -5.40 15.29
N ARG A 171 -9.45 -4.29 15.05
CA ARG A 171 -9.80 -3.32 14.00
C ARG A 171 -9.85 -3.99 12.63
N LEU A 172 -8.83 -4.78 12.29
CA LEU A 172 -8.72 -5.49 11.02
C LEU A 172 -9.93 -6.41 10.80
N PHE A 173 -10.27 -7.21 11.81
CA PHE A 173 -11.41 -8.12 11.77
C PHE A 173 -12.75 -7.38 11.65
N PHE A 174 -12.98 -6.37 12.49
CA PHE A 174 -14.24 -5.62 12.47
C PHE A 174 -14.43 -4.81 11.19
N ILE A 175 -13.36 -4.20 10.66
CA ILE A 175 -13.41 -3.49 9.37
C ILE A 175 -13.78 -4.49 8.26
N LEU A 176 -13.14 -5.66 8.23
CA LEU A 176 -13.45 -6.73 7.26
C LEU A 176 -14.89 -7.20 7.35
N ALA A 177 -15.36 -7.53 8.56
CA ALA A 177 -16.70 -8.02 8.78
C ALA A 177 -17.74 -6.98 8.36
N LEU A 178 -17.56 -5.72 8.80
CA LEU A 178 -18.47 -4.63 8.50
C LEU A 178 -18.47 -4.28 7.02
N SER A 179 -17.31 -4.22 6.37
CA SER A 179 -17.22 -3.94 4.94
C SER A 179 -17.81 -5.04 4.08
N THR A 180 -17.64 -6.30 4.48
CA THR A 180 -18.20 -7.43 3.75
C THR A 180 -19.72 -7.43 3.88
N ALA A 181 -20.23 -7.21 5.09
CA ALA A 181 -21.68 -7.13 5.33
C ALA A 181 -22.31 -5.98 4.54
N THR A 182 -21.73 -4.80 4.59
CA THR A 182 -22.23 -3.62 3.86
C THR A 182 -22.10 -3.77 2.34
N TYR A 183 -21.05 -4.40 1.84
CA TYR A 183 -20.93 -4.71 0.42
C TYR A 183 -22.10 -5.57 -0.08
N TYR A 184 -22.40 -6.67 0.62
CA TYR A 184 -23.47 -7.58 0.18
C TYR A 184 -24.88 -7.03 0.43
N LEU A 185 -25.08 -6.26 1.50
CA LEU A 185 -26.40 -5.76 1.87
C LEU A 185 -26.79 -4.47 1.15
N VAL A 186 -25.82 -3.61 0.81
CA VAL A 186 -26.07 -2.27 0.29
C VAL A 186 -25.41 -2.09 -1.07
N GLU A 187 -24.09 -2.22 -1.14
CA GLU A 187 -23.33 -1.84 -2.34
C GLU A 187 -23.70 -2.68 -3.57
N TYR A 188 -23.68 -4.01 -3.43
CA TYR A 188 -24.00 -4.95 -4.50
C TYR A 188 -25.42 -4.81 -5.05
N PRO A 189 -26.50 -4.76 -4.23
CA PRO A 189 -27.84 -4.55 -4.77
C PRO A 189 -28.01 -3.17 -5.39
N SER A 190 -27.39 -2.12 -4.84
CA SER A 190 -27.40 -0.78 -5.45
C SER A 190 -26.73 -0.76 -6.83
N LEU A 191 -25.60 -1.44 -6.99
CA LEU A 191 -24.91 -1.57 -8.28
C LEU A 191 -25.78 -2.29 -9.31
N LEU A 192 -26.42 -3.40 -8.92
CA LEU A 192 -27.34 -4.14 -9.80
C LEU A 192 -28.54 -3.29 -10.20
N PHE A 193 -29.11 -2.54 -9.26
CA PHE A 193 -30.23 -1.64 -9.53
C PHE A 193 -29.84 -0.53 -10.51
N ALA A 194 -28.69 0.13 -10.29
CA ALA A 194 -28.18 1.17 -11.17
C ALA A 194 -27.96 0.64 -12.60
N GLN A 195 -27.33 -0.53 -12.75
CA GLN A 195 -27.12 -1.15 -14.06
C GLN A 195 -28.43 -1.47 -14.79
N ARG A 196 -29.44 -1.97 -14.06
CA ARG A 196 -30.77 -2.23 -14.64
C ARG A 196 -31.45 -0.95 -15.08
N MET A 197 -31.38 0.10 -14.27
CA MET A 197 -31.96 1.40 -14.60
C MET A 197 -31.28 2.04 -15.82
N SER A 198 -29.95 2.01 -15.90
CA SER A 198 -29.21 2.51 -17.06
C SER A 198 -29.61 1.79 -18.35
N LYS A 199 -29.73 0.45 -18.32
CA LYS A 199 -30.20 -0.32 -19.48
C LYS A 199 -31.64 0.01 -19.87
N PHE A 200 -32.51 0.23 -18.88
CA PHE A 200 -33.89 0.62 -19.12
C PHE A 200 -33.98 2.00 -19.80
N LEU A 201 -33.25 2.98 -19.30
CA LEU A 201 -33.18 4.33 -19.87
C LEU A 201 -32.64 4.32 -21.30
N GLU A 202 -31.53 3.61 -21.55
CA GLU A 202 -30.94 3.48 -22.90
C GLU A 202 -31.92 2.82 -23.90
N SER A 203 -32.72 1.85 -23.45
CA SER A 203 -33.72 1.20 -24.29
C SER A 203 -34.92 2.10 -24.60
N THR A 204 -35.22 3.05 -23.73
CA THR A 204 -36.32 4.02 -23.90
C THR A 204 -35.90 5.15 -24.81
N GLU A 205 -34.66 5.64 -24.68
CA GLU A 205 -34.09 6.67 -25.55
C GLU A 205 -33.98 6.20 -27.01
N LYS A 206 -33.63 4.92 -27.25
CA LYS A 206 -33.59 4.33 -28.60
C LYS A 206 -34.96 4.11 -29.25
N ARG A 207 -36.06 4.25 -28.51
CA ARG A 207 -37.44 4.08 -29.02
C ARG A 207 -38.12 5.40 -29.37
N ILE A 208 -37.50 6.54 -29.02
CA ILE A 208 -37.94 7.90 -29.37
C ILE A 208 -37.21 8.32 -30.64
#